data_AF-A0A4R8H187-F1
#
_entry.id   AF-A0A4R8H187-F1
#
_cell.length_a   1.000
_cell.length_b   1.000
_cell.length_c   1.000
_cell.angle_alpha   90.00
_cell.angle_beta   90.00
_cell.angle_gamma   90.00
#
_symmetry.space_group_name_H-M   'P 1'
#
loop_
_entity.id
_entity.type
_entity.pdbx_description
1 polymer ?
#
loop_
_entity_poly.entity_id
_entity_poly.type
_entity_poly.pdbx_seq_one_letter_code
_entity_poly.pdbx_strand_id
1 'polypeptide(L)'
;MKNKRYLISELNDKEILKCIYLAGTPVCLYDIEEKGFNKIDLSKALERSKRLGLLDEDVDKRVFWLSNKGRDLIEENMNQEVFC
;
A
#
# COMPACT_ATOMS: atom_id res chain seq x y z
N MET A 1 20.66 -7.44 16.75
CA MET A 1 19.48 -7.85 15.95
C MET A 1 19.42 -6.95 14.73
N LYS A 2 19.38 -7.51 13.51
CA LYS A 2 19.47 -6.75 12.26
C LYS A 2 18.12 -6.06 11.96
N ASN A 3 18.04 -4.75 12.17
CA ASN A 3 16.95 -3.92 11.65
C ASN A 3 17.07 -3.87 10.11
N LYS A 4 16.38 -4.77 9.41
CA LYS A 4 16.05 -4.55 7.99
C LYS A 4 14.94 -3.50 7.96
N ARG A 5 15.32 -2.22 7.92
CA ARG A 5 14.41 -1.15 7.51
C ARG A 5 14.00 -1.48 6.07
N TYR A 6 12.76 -1.93 5.89
CA TYR A 6 12.17 -2.00 4.56
C TYR A 6 12.00 -0.55 4.10
N LEU A 7 12.99 -0.05 3.36
CA LEU A 7 12.91 1.25 2.70
C LEU A 7 11.83 1.14 1.63
N ILE A 8 10.61 1.52 2.00
CA ILE A 8 9.59 1.95 1.04
C ILE A 8 10.23 3.13 0.31
N SER A 9 10.73 2.90 -0.89
CA SER A 9 11.68 3.84 -1.50
C SER A 9 11.04 5.11 -2.04
N GLU A 10 9.71 5.21 -2.11
CA GLU A 10 9.04 6.33 -2.77
C GLU A 10 7.78 6.74 -1.98
N LEU A 11 7.57 8.06 -1.78
CA LEU A 11 6.34 8.64 -1.20
C LEU A 11 5.06 8.01 -1.79
N ASN A 12 5.11 7.63 -3.08
CA ASN A 12 4.02 7.05 -3.83
C ASN A 12 3.52 5.70 -3.26
N ASP A 13 4.42 4.80 -2.83
CA ASP A 13 4.03 3.49 -2.31
C ASP A 13 3.21 3.64 -1.02
N LYS A 14 3.63 4.55 -0.13
CA LYS A 14 2.93 4.82 1.12
C LYS A 14 1.54 5.41 0.87
N GLU A 15 1.45 6.39 -0.02
CA GLU A 15 0.17 7.04 -0.36
C GLU A 15 -0.83 6.05 -0.98
N ILE A 16 -0.36 5.14 -1.84
CA ILE A 16 -1.19 4.08 -2.43
C ILE A 16 -1.70 3.12 -1.35
N LEU A 17 -0.81 2.64 -0.47
CA LEU A 17 -1.19 1.76 0.64
C LEU A 17 -2.14 2.45 1.64
N LYS A 18 -1.96 3.75 1.88
CA LYS A 18 -2.84 4.58 2.71
C LYS A 18 -4.22 4.74 2.08
N CYS A 19 -4.30 4.89 0.75
CA CYS A 19 -5.59 4.90 0.04
C CYS A 19 -6.36 3.58 0.24
N ILE A 20 -5.66 2.45 0.13
CA ILE A 20 -6.27 1.12 0.31
C ILE A 20 -6.65 0.91 1.78
N TYR A 21 -5.84 1.36 2.73
CA TYR A 21 -6.14 1.35 4.16
C TYR A 21 -7.43 2.12 4.48
N LEU A 22 -7.51 3.38 4.03
CA LEU A 22 -8.62 4.28 4.33
C LEU A 22 -9.94 3.85 3.69
N ALA A 23 -9.90 3.07 2.61
CA ALA A 23 -11.10 2.49 2.02
C ALA A 23 -11.80 1.49 2.97
N GLY A 24 -11.06 0.84 3.87
CA GLY A 24 -11.60 -0.11 4.86
C GLY A 24 -12.16 -1.41 4.26
N THR A 25 -12.22 -1.52 2.94
CA THR A 25 -12.70 -2.67 2.17
C THR A 25 -11.71 -3.00 1.04
N PRO A 26 -11.80 -4.18 0.42
CA PRO A 26 -11.07 -4.47 -0.80
C PRO A 26 -11.36 -3.42 -1.89
N VAL A 27 -10.32 -2.97 -2.59
CA VAL A 27 -10.36 -1.84 -3.54
C VAL A 27 -10.04 -2.33 -4.94
N CYS A 28 -10.81 -1.92 -5.95
CA CYS A 28 -10.50 -2.26 -7.33
C CYS A 28 -9.34 -1.40 -7.84
N LEU A 29 -8.50 -1.97 -8.72
CA LEU A 29 -7.41 -1.21 -9.35
C LEU A 29 -7.90 0.08 -10.02
N TYR A 30 -9.07 0.00 -10.67
CA TYR A 30 -9.72 1.13 -11.31
C TYR A 30 -9.94 2.31 -10.33
N ASP A 31 -10.44 2.03 -9.12
CA ASP A 31 -10.72 3.06 -8.12
C ASP A 31 -9.44 3.74 -7.62
N ILE A 32 -8.32 3.00 -7.60
CA ILE A 32 -7.00 3.54 -7.25
C ILE A 32 -6.45 4.37 -8.41
N GLU A 33 -6.60 3.92 -9.66
CA GLU A 33 -6.18 4.65 -10.85
C GLU A 33 -6.89 6.02 -10.97
N GLU A 34 -8.18 6.10 -10.61
CA GLU A 34 -8.95 7.36 -10.61
C GLU A 34 -8.44 8.41 -9.61
N LYS A 35 -7.60 8.04 -8.63
CA LYS A 35 -6.95 8.99 -7.72
C LYS A 35 -5.85 9.82 -8.38
N GLY A 36 -5.52 9.54 -9.64
CA GLY A 36 -4.54 10.31 -10.42
C GLY A 36 -3.10 9.85 -10.26
N PHE A 37 -2.86 8.65 -9.72
CA PHE A 37 -1.51 8.07 -9.67
C PHE A 37 -0.98 7.78 -11.08
N ASN A 38 0.33 7.94 -11.28
CA ASN A 38 0.98 7.48 -12.50
C ASN A 38 0.83 5.95 -12.60
N LYS A 39 0.30 5.45 -13.73
CA LYS A 39 0.02 4.02 -13.92
C LYS A 39 1.24 3.12 -13.75
N ILE A 40 2.41 3.56 -14.23
CA ILE A 40 3.65 2.78 -14.14
C ILE A 40 4.09 2.69 -12.69
N ASP A 41 4.06 3.81 -11.97
CA ASP A 41 4.49 3.87 -10.57
C ASP A 41 3.49 3.11 -9.67
N LEU A 42 2.19 3.23 -9.94
CA LEU A 42 1.15 2.46 -9.27
C LEU A 42 1.37 0.95 -9.46
N SER A 43 1.61 0.51 -10.69
CA SER A 43 1.86 -0.91 -10.97
C SER A 43 3.11 -1.42 -10.23
N LYS A 44 4.20 -0.64 -10.22
CA LYS A 44 5.43 -1.00 -9.50
C LYS A 44 5.23 -1.03 -7.99
N ALA A 45 4.49 -0.06 -7.44
CA ALA A 45 4.17 0.04 -6.02
C ALA A 45 3.35 -1.14 -5.54
N LEU A 46 2.30 -1.52 -6.30
CA LEU A 46 1.46 -2.67 -6.00
C LEU A 46 2.27 -3.97 -6.06
N GLU A 47 3.08 -4.15 -7.10
CA GLU A 47 3.94 -5.33 -7.24
C GLU A 47 4.95 -5.44 -6.10
N ARG A 48 5.62 -4.34 -5.74
CA ARG A 48 6.58 -4.27 -4.64
C ARG A 48 5.89 -4.58 -3.31
N SER A 49 4.73 -3.99 -3.05
CA SER A 49 3.95 -4.18 -1.81
C SER A 49 3.51 -5.63 -1.64
N LYS A 50 3.09 -6.28 -2.73
CA LYS A 50 2.79 -7.73 -2.72
C LYS A 50 4.02 -8.59 -2.44
N ARG A 51 5.15 -8.32 -3.10
CA ARG A 51 6.41 -9.04 -2.84
C ARG A 51 6.87 -8.91 -1.38
N LEU A 52 6.55 -7.80 -0.73
CA LEU A 52 6.83 -7.54 0.68
C LEU A 52 5.79 -8.14 1.64
N GLY A 53 4.71 -8.73 1.12
CA GLY A 53 3.61 -9.31 1.89
C GLY A 53 2.77 -8.27 2.62
N LEU A 54 2.72 -7.03 2.11
CA LEU A 54 1.91 -5.94 2.66
C LEU A 54 0.50 -5.91 2.06
N LEU A 55 0.33 -6.59 0.93
CA LEU A 55 -0.83 -6.47 0.08
C LEU A 55 -1.18 -7.83 -0.50
N ASP A 56 -2.46 -8.15 -0.47
CA ASP A 56 -3.03 -9.32 -1.12
C ASP A 56 -3.88 -8.85 -2.31
N GLU A 57 -4.11 -9.75 -3.28
CA GLU A 57 -4.94 -9.46 -4.45
C GLU A 57 -5.83 -10.62 -4.84
N ASP A 58 -6.96 -10.29 -5.47
CA ASP A 58 -7.70 -11.17 -6.37
C ASP A 58 -7.32 -10.78 -7.80
N VAL A 59 -6.50 -11.61 -8.46
CA VAL A 59 -5.95 -11.34 -9.81
C VAL A 59 -7.07 -11.17 -10.83
N ASP A 60 -8.08 -12.05 -10.78
CA ASP A 60 -9.15 -12.10 -11.76
C ASP A 60 -10.03 -10.85 -11.67
N LYS A 61 -10.28 -10.39 -10.43
CA LYS A 61 -11.09 -9.19 -10.19
C LYS A 61 -10.28 -7.90 -10.15
N ARG A 62 -8.94 -7.99 -10.17
CA ARG A 62 -8.01 -6.85 -9.98
C ARG A 62 -8.35 -6.06 -8.72
N VAL A 63 -8.65 -6.78 -7.64
CA VAL A 63 -9.02 -6.21 -6.33
C VAL A 63 -7.86 -6.40 -5.36
N PHE A 64 -7.61 -5.39 -4.53
CA PHE A 64 -6.50 -5.34 -3.59
C PHE A 64 -6.97 -5.07 -2.17
N TRP A 65 -6.31 -5.67 -1.18
CA TRP A 65 -6.50 -5.33 0.22
C TRP A 65 -5.20 -5.46 0.99
N LEU A 66 -5.09 -4.75 2.11
CA LEU A 66 -3.93 -4.88 2.98
C LEU A 66 -3.96 -6.18 3.76
N SER A 67 -2.82 -6.87 3.77
CA SER A 67 -2.55 -7.93 4.73
C SER A 67 -2.45 -7.34 6.15
N ASN A 68 -2.46 -8.18 7.19
CA ASN A 68 -2.26 -7.71 8.56
C ASN A 68 -0.96 -6.90 8.69
N LYS A 69 0.13 -7.39 8.10
CA LYS A 69 1.43 -6.70 8.07
C LYS A 69 1.36 -5.34 7.36
N GLY A 70 0.57 -5.25 6.29
CA GLY A 70 0.34 -3.98 5.58
C GLY A 70 -0.43 -2.97 6.42
N ARG A 71 -1.44 -3.42 7.17
CA ARG A 71 -2.22 -2.58 8.08
C ARG A 71 -1.36 -2.06 9.22
N ASP A 72 -0.65 -2.94 9.91
CA ASP A 72 0.25 -2.59 11.02
C ASP A 72 1.26 -1.51 10.58
N LEU A 73 1.84 -1.69 9.39
CA LEU A 73 2.78 -0.73 8.81
C LEU A 73 2.14 0.65 8.59
N ILE A 74 0.92 0.71 8.05
CA ILE A 74 0.26 1.99 7.78
C ILE A 74 -0.19 2.66 9.08
N GLU A 75 -0.69 1.89 10.05
CA GLU A 75 -1.03 2.39 11.38
C GLU A 75 0.19 2.98 12.09
N GLU A 76 1.33 2.28 12.08
CA GLU A 76 2.60 2.80 12.62
C GLU A 76 3.01 4.11 11.95
N ASN A 77 2.88 4.22 10.62
CA ASN A 77 3.20 5.45 9.89
C ASN A 77 2.23 6.59 10.25
N MET A 78 0.92 6.34 10.29
CA MET A 78 -0.08 7.36 10.64
C MET A 78 0.11 7.87 12.07
N ASN A 79 0.46 6.98 13.01
CA ASN A 79 0.75 7.36 14.38
C ASN A 79 2.03 8.20 14.49
N GLN A 80 3.02 8.01 13.61
CA GLN A 80 4.24 8.84 13.60
C GLN A 80 3.99 10.25 13.03
N GLU A 81 3.05 10.42 12.10
CA GLU A 81 2.69 11.74 11.55
C GLU A 81 1.96 12.64 12.55
N VAL A 82 1.29 12.09 13.56
CA VAL A 82 0.54 12.86 14.58
C VAL A 82 1.45 13.44 15.67
N PHE A 83 2.69 12.96 15.79
CA PHE A 83 3.66 13.38 16.83
C PHE A 83 4.82 14.25 16.30
N CYS A 84 4.76 14.74 15.06
CA CYS A 84 5.73 15.67 14.47
C CYS A 84 5.16 17.08 14.34
#